data_AF-A0A4Y9IUU0-F1
#
_entry.id   AF-A0A4Y9IUU0-F1
#
_cell.length_a   1.000
_cell.length_b   1.000
_cell.length_c   1.000
_cell.angle_alpha   90.00
_cell.angle_beta   90.00
_cell.angle_gamma   90.00
#
_symmetry.space_group_name_H-M   'P 1'
#
loop_
_entity.id
_entity.type
_entity.pdbx_description
1 polymer ?
#
loop_
_entity_poly.entity_id
_entity_poly.type
_entity_poly.pdbx_seq_one_letter_code
_entity_poly.pdbx_strand_id
1 'polypeptide(L)'
;MIATLDKAKCPGFLCGKEVPKDLFAISYGKLDELRNAASADDPAVECLRILLDISPKEAYSLNVFDVFGFMHFCRRQIEKINELFSSLKVNYSSDELAAGVKDLQFGPFGVLDWYARRMGITNQNEVRDVAWVRIYNCMKNDTEQNNYERRLHKQYMNQAKRR
;
A
#
# COMPACT_ATOMS: atom_id res chain seq x y z
N MET A 1 12.26 -16.27 25.75
CA MET A 1 11.91 -14.84 25.71
C MET A 1 11.42 -14.44 24.32
N ILE A 2 12.23 -14.60 23.26
CA ILE A 2 11.83 -14.29 21.87
C ILE A 2 10.59 -15.08 21.40
N ALA A 3 10.56 -16.41 21.60
CA ALA A 3 9.41 -17.25 21.21
C ALA A 3 8.08 -16.91 21.91
N THR A 4 8.12 -16.16 23.02
CA THR A 4 6.92 -15.70 23.73
C THR A 4 6.41 -14.38 23.14
N LEU A 5 7.30 -13.54 22.62
CA LEU A 5 6.97 -12.26 21.98
C LEU A 5 6.35 -12.45 20.58
N ASP A 6 6.69 -13.54 19.87
CA ASP A 6 6.07 -13.89 18.58
C ASP A 6 4.57 -14.20 18.68
N LYS A 7 4.07 -14.48 19.89
CA LYS A 7 2.66 -14.76 20.16
C LYS A 7 1.93 -13.59 20.81
N ALA A 8 2.57 -12.43 20.91
CA ALA A 8 1.97 -11.24 21.48
C ALA A 8 0.71 -10.85 20.70
N LYS A 9 -0.40 -10.63 21.42
CA LYS A 9 -1.65 -10.19 20.82
C LYS A 9 -1.62 -8.69 20.63
N CYS A 10 -2.17 -8.23 19.52
CA CYS A 10 -2.33 -6.80 19.28
C CYS A 10 -3.25 -6.19 20.37
N PRO A 11 -2.81 -5.15 21.08
CA PRO A 11 -3.62 -4.49 22.10
C PRO A 11 -4.76 -3.70 21.44
N GLY A 12 -5.88 -3.52 22.16
CA GLY A 12 -6.98 -2.68 21.68
C GLY A 12 -6.71 -1.18 21.84
N PHE A 13 -5.86 -0.81 22.79
CA PHE A 13 -5.48 0.57 23.08
C PHE A 13 -3.99 0.66 23.46
N LEU A 14 -3.34 1.76 23.09
CA LEU A 14 -1.97 2.11 23.48
C LEU A 14 -1.94 3.58 23.88
N CYS A 15 -1.45 3.91 25.08
CA CYS A 15 -1.45 5.29 25.61
C CYS A 15 -2.82 5.98 25.51
N GLY A 16 -3.91 5.24 25.74
CA GLY A 16 -5.29 5.76 25.62
C GLY A 16 -5.81 5.93 24.19
N LYS A 17 -5.03 5.57 23.17
CA LYS A 17 -5.39 5.66 21.76
C LYS A 17 -5.82 4.30 21.22
N GLU A 18 -6.98 4.26 20.56
CA GLU A 18 -7.51 3.02 19.98
C GLU A 18 -6.61 2.53 18.85
N VAL A 19 -6.21 1.26 18.90
CA VAL A 19 -5.48 0.62 17.81
C VAL A 19 -6.49 0.29 16.70
N PRO A 20 -6.26 0.74 15.45
CA PRO A 20 -7.22 0.49 14.38
C PRO A 20 -7.35 -1.00 14.08
N LYS A 21 -8.54 -1.44 13.68
CA LYS A 21 -8.80 -2.87 13.35
C LYS A 21 -8.11 -3.32 12.06
N ASP A 22 -7.87 -2.39 11.16
CA ASP A 22 -7.17 -2.56 9.89
C ASP A 22 -6.53 -1.23 9.47
N LEU A 23 -5.75 -1.26 8.38
CA LEU A 23 -5.11 -0.07 7.85
C LEU A 23 -5.80 0.48 6.59
N PHE A 24 -7.01 0.02 6.20
CA PHE A 24 -7.64 0.43 4.93
C PHE A 24 -7.95 1.93 4.83
N ALA A 25 -8.22 2.57 5.97
CA ALA A 25 -8.60 3.97 6.02
C ALA A 25 -7.41 4.95 6.11
N ILE A 26 -6.17 4.47 6.23
CA ILE A 26 -5.03 5.39 6.36
C ILE A 26 -4.77 6.10 5.02
N SER A 27 -4.25 7.33 5.12
CA SER A 27 -3.79 8.10 3.98
C SER A 27 -2.60 7.41 3.28
N TYR A 28 -2.42 7.64 1.99
CA TYR A 28 -1.28 7.10 1.24
C TYR A 28 0.06 7.60 1.78
N GLY A 29 0.12 8.84 2.29
CA GLY A 29 1.30 9.41 2.95
C GLY A 29 1.71 8.59 4.18
N LYS A 30 0.78 8.27 5.08
CA LYS A 30 1.03 7.35 6.21
C LYS A 30 1.48 5.96 5.75
N LEU A 31 0.91 5.42 4.66
CA LEU A 31 1.33 4.12 4.12
C LEU A 31 2.78 4.17 3.58
N ASP A 32 3.15 5.26 2.90
CA ASP A 32 4.51 5.52 2.41
C ASP A 32 5.50 5.71 3.57
N GLU A 33 5.11 6.44 4.62
CA GLU A 33 5.92 6.58 5.84
C GLU A 33 6.13 5.24 6.56
N LEU A 34 5.09 4.40 6.66
CA LEU A 34 5.20 3.06 7.25
C LEU A 34 6.16 2.15 6.49
N ARG A 35 6.25 2.27 5.16
CA ARG A 35 7.23 1.55 4.36
C ARG A 35 8.66 1.94 4.77
N ASN A 36 8.90 3.23 5.03
CA ASN A 36 10.21 3.75 5.40
C ASN A 36 10.55 3.47 6.88
N ALA A 37 9.55 3.27 7.74
CA ALA A 37 9.73 2.97 9.16
C ALA A 37 10.57 1.70 9.41
N ALA A 38 10.55 0.72 8.50
CA ALA A 38 11.37 -0.49 8.61
C ALA A 38 12.88 -0.22 8.56
N SER A 39 13.30 0.93 8.03
CA SER A 39 14.70 1.35 7.93
C SER A 39 15.08 2.40 8.99
N ALA A 40 14.16 2.75 9.89
CA ALA A 40 14.45 3.66 10.99
C ALA A 40 15.30 2.97 12.07
N ASP A 41 15.98 3.76 12.92
CA ASP A 41 16.73 3.26 14.06
C ASP A 41 15.85 2.50 15.06
N ASP A 42 14.60 2.96 15.23
CA ASP A 42 13.58 2.32 16.05
C ASP A 42 12.25 2.18 15.27
N PRO A 43 12.10 1.09 14.49
CA PRO A 43 10.91 0.86 13.68
C PRO A 43 9.62 0.77 14.49
N ALA A 44 9.69 0.36 15.76
CA ALA A 44 8.53 0.21 16.61
C ALA A 44 7.98 1.57 17.04
N VAL A 45 8.87 2.45 17.52
CA VAL A 45 8.52 3.83 17.86
C VAL A 45 7.98 4.57 16.63
N GLU A 46 8.59 4.38 15.46
CA GLU A 46 8.16 5.05 14.24
C GLU A 46 6.76 4.60 13.78
N CYS A 47 6.45 3.30 13.83
CA CYS A 47 5.10 2.81 13.55
C CYS A 47 4.06 3.39 14.53
N LEU A 48 4.38 3.45 15.83
CA LEU A 48 3.51 4.02 16.85
C LEU A 48 3.27 5.52 16.63
N ARG A 49 4.31 6.25 16.23
CA ARG A 49 4.22 7.67 15.87
C ARG A 49 3.33 7.88 14.65
N ILE A 50 3.54 7.14 13.56
CA ILE A 50 2.80 7.34 12.30
C ILE A 50 1.31 7.01 12.47
N LEU A 51 0.99 5.89 13.13
CA LEU A 51 -0.37 5.37 13.19
C LEU A 51 -1.18 5.94 14.34
N LEU A 52 -0.55 6.15 15.50
CA LEU A 52 -1.23 6.55 16.72
C LEU A 52 -0.77 7.91 17.23
N ASP A 53 0.17 8.60 16.59
CA ASP A 53 0.74 9.87 17.08
C ASP A 53 1.30 9.73 18.52
N ILE A 54 1.85 8.56 18.88
CA ILE A 54 2.48 8.32 20.18
C ILE A 54 3.94 8.79 20.11
N SER A 55 4.35 9.60 21.07
CA SER A 55 5.72 10.12 21.13
C SER A 55 6.73 9.04 21.55
N PRO A 56 8.02 9.19 21.24
CA PRO A 56 9.06 8.25 21.69
C PRO A 56 9.07 8.03 23.21
N LYS A 57 8.89 9.11 23.98
CA LYS A 57 8.85 9.04 25.45
C LYS A 57 7.70 8.17 25.96
N GLU A 58 6.52 8.31 25.36
CA GLU A 58 5.36 7.47 25.69
C GLU A 58 5.58 6.03 25.24
N ALA A 59 6.12 5.84 24.03
CA ALA A 59 6.41 4.52 23.48
C ALA A 59 7.36 3.71 24.38
N TYR A 60 8.41 4.33 24.92
CA TYR A 60 9.35 3.66 25.83
C TYR A 60 8.78 3.33 27.22
N SER A 61 7.61 3.87 27.56
CA SER A 61 6.89 3.52 28.79
C SER A 61 5.90 2.36 28.61
N LEU A 62 5.67 1.92 27.37
CA LEU A 62 4.72 0.84 27.06
C LEU A 62 5.25 -0.53 27.47
N ASN A 63 4.32 -1.44 27.72
CA ASN A 63 4.65 -2.85 27.91
C ASN A 63 5.24 -3.43 26.60
N VAL A 64 6.37 -4.12 26.71
CA VAL A 64 7.04 -4.73 25.54
C VAL A 64 6.14 -5.69 24.77
N PHE A 65 5.27 -6.46 25.43
CA PHE A 65 4.32 -7.36 24.75
C PHE A 65 3.30 -6.58 23.91
N ASP A 66 2.82 -5.45 24.40
CA ASP A 66 1.86 -4.63 23.66
C ASP A 66 2.51 -4.02 22.41
N VAL A 67 3.77 -3.56 22.53
CA VAL A 67 4.55 -3.04 21.40
C VAL A 67 4.78 -4.12 20.34
N PHE A 68 5.21 -5.32 20.75
CA PHE A 68 5.39 -6.44 19.81
C PHE A 68 4.06 -6.87 19.17
N GLY A 69 2.97 -6.94 19.94
CA GLY A 69 1.64 -7.25 19.42
C GLY A 69 1.17 -6.25 18.37
N PHE A 70 1.46 -4.96 18.58
CA PHE A 70 1.20 -3.90 17.61
C PHE A 70 2.08 -4.01 16.35
N MET A 71 3.36 -4.34 16.49
CA MET A 71 4.26 -4.53 15.35
C MET A 71 3.86 -5.72 14.48
N HIS A 72 3.44 -6.83 15.08
CA HIS A 72 2.88 -7.97 14.33
C HIS A 72 1.62 -7.59 13.57
N PHE A 73 0.76 -6.76 14.18
CA PHE A 73 -0.40 -6.20 13.50
C PHE A 73 0.03 -5.36 12.28
N CYS A 74 0.94 -4.39 12.45
CA CYS A 74 1.40 -3.52 11.37
C CYS A 74 1.96 -4.34 10.21
N ARG A 75 2.87 -5.28 10.50
CA ARG A 75 3.46 -6.18 9.51
C ARG A 75 2.40 -6.91 8.70
N ARG A 76 1.46 -7.57 9.37
CA ARG A 76 0.40 -8.35 8.71
C ARG A 76 -0.50 -7.48 7.85
N GLN A 77 -0.79 -6.25 8.28
CA GLN A 77 -1.61 -5.32 7.49
C GLN A 77 -0.85 -4.83 6.25
N ILE A 78 0.43 -4.48 6.39
CA ILE A 78 1.28 -4.08 5.26
C ILE A 78 1.43 -5.22 4.25
N GLU A 79 1.64 -6.46 4.70
CA GLU A 79 1.69 -7.66 3.84
C GLU A 79 0.40 -7.80 3.01
N LYS A 80 -0.78 -7.68 3.65
CA LYS A 80 -2.08 -7.71 2.94
C LYS A 80 -2.22 -6.59 1.91
N ILE A 81 -1.76 -5.39 2.24
CA ILE A 81 -1.81 -4.25 1.30
C ILE A 81 -0.92 -4.53 0.09
N ASN A 82 0.29 -5.03 0.32
CA ASN A 82 1.23 -5.40 -0.75
C ASN A 82 0.66 -6.50 -1.66
N GLU A 83 -0.02 -7.49 -1.09
CA GLU A 83 -0.73 -8.53 -1.85
C GLU A 83 -1.82 -7.93 -2.74
N LEU A 84 -2.61 -6.96 -2.24
CA LEU A 84 -3.63 -6.27 -3.03
C LEU A 84 -3.02 -5.55 -4.23
N PHE A 85 -1.98 -4.73 -4.01
CA PHE A 85 -1.30 -4.03 -5.11
C PHE A 85 -0.66 -5.01 -6.10
N SER A 86 -0.03 -6.09 -5.62
CA SER A 86 0.60 -7.11 -6.47
C SER A 86 -0.40 -7.94 -7.26
N SER A 87 -1.65 -8.04 -6.78
CA SER A 87 -2.73 -8.77 -7.45
C SER A 87 -3.30 -8.06 -8.68
N LEU A 88 -2.94 -6.78 -8.91
CA LEU A 88 -3.35 -6.03 -10.09
C LEU A 88 -2.70 -6.62 -11.35
N LYS A 89 -3.43 -7.52 -12.03
CA LYS A 89 -2.97 -8.20 -13.24
C LYS A 89 -3.08 -7.29 -14.46
N VAL A 90 -1.98 -6.64 -14.83
CA VAL A 90 -1.86 -5.95 -16.12
C VAL A 90 -1.43 -6.95 -17.19
N ASN A 91 -2.20 -7.06 -18.28
CA ASN A 91 -1.82 -7.91 -19.42
C ASN A 91 -1.02 -7.11 -20.45
N TYR A 92 0.20 -7.57 -20.72
CA TYR A 92 1.08 -6.99 -21.73
C TYR A 92 0.98 -7.72 -23.07
N SER A 93 1.11 -6.99 -24.17
CA SER A 93 1.30 -7.55 -25.51
C SER A 93 2.73 -8.08 -25.68
N SER A 94 2.98 -8.84 -26.76
CA SER A 94 4.34 -9.24 -27.14
C SER A 94 5.26 -8.04 -27.34
N ASP A 95 4.74 -6.97 -27.94
CA ASP A 95 5.52 -5.79 -28.31
C ASP A 95 5.87 -4.96 -27.07
N GLU A 96 4.95 -4.86 -26.11
CA GLU A 96 5.21 -4.20 -24.82
C GLU A 96 6.25 -4.97 -23.99
N LEU A 97 6.18 -6.31 -24.00
CA LEU A 97 7.19 -7.14 -23.37
C LEU A 97 8.56 -6.97 -24.04
N ALA A 98 8.60 -6.94 -25.38
CA ALA A 98 9.82 -6.71 -26.14
C ALA A 98 10.40 -5.29 -25.92
N ALA A 99 9.53 -4.30 -25.69
CA ALA A 99 9.92 -2.93 -25.36
C ALA A 99 10.36 -2.76 -23.89
N GLY A 100 10.37 -3.82 -23.08
CA GLY A 100 10.87 -3.77 -21.70
C GLY A 100 9.87 -3.19 -20.70
N VAL A 101 8.55 -3.32 -20.93
CA VAL A 101 7.53 -2.78 -20.01
C VAL A 101 7.69 -3.28 -18.56
N LYS A 102 8.29 -4.46 -18.36
CA LYS A 102 8.57 -5.04 -17.04
C LYS A 102 9.74 -4.38 -16.31
N ASP A 103 10.57 -3.64 -17.03
CA ASP A 103 11.74 -2.95 -16.47
C ASP A 103 11.35 -1.58 -15.87
N LEU A 104 10.12 -1.13 -16.13
CA LEU A 104 9.56 0.09 -15.55
C LEU A 104 9.18 -0.13 -14.07
N GLN A 105 10.06 0.25 -13.15
CA GLN A 105 9.82 0.19 -11.70
C GLN A 105 9.77 1.58 -11.08
N PHE A 106 8.59 2.20 -11.10
CA PHE A 106 8.39 3.53 -10.51
C PHE A 106 8.16 3.51 -8.99
N GLY A 107 7.98 2.32 -8.40
CA GLY A 107 7.76 2.15 -6.96
C GLY A 107 6.57 2.95 -6.42
N PRO A 108 6.57 3.28 -5.11
CA PRO A 108 5.50 4.08 -4.49
C PRO A 108 5.36 5.50 -5.07
N PHE A 109 6.47 6.10 -5.50
CA PHE A 109 6.41 7.40 -6.18
C PHE A 109 5.61 7.32 -7.49
N GLY A 110 5.73 6.22 -8.23
CA GLY A 110 4.95 5.98 -9.43
C GLY A 110 3.45 5.90 -9.18
N VAL A 111 3.03 5.33 -8.04
CA VAL A 111 1.61 5.28 -7.66
C VAL A 111 1.09 6.68 -7.33
N LEU A 112 1.87 7.46 -6.60
CA LEU A 112 1.54 8.85 -6.26
C LEU A 112 1.42 9.71 -7.53
N ASP A 113 2.43 9.68 -8.40
CA ASP A 113 2.46 10.42 -9.66
C ASP A 113 1.31 10.01 -10.60
N TRP A 114 1.07 8.70 -10.73
CA TRP A 114 -0.05 8.19 -11.52
C TRP A 114 -1.40 8.72 -11.02
N TYR A 115 -1.63 8.71 -9.70
CA TYR A 115 -2.90 9.18 -9.14
C TYR A 115 -3.05 10.70 -9.30
N ALA A 116 -1.97 11.46 -9.11
CA ALA A 116 -1.95 12.90 -9.33
C ALA A 116 -2.37 13.24 -10.77
N ARG A 117 -1.73 12.59 -11.76
CA ARG A 117 -2.06 12.76 -13.18
C ARG A 117 -3.50 12.36 -13.50
N ARG A 118 -3.97 11.24 -12.95
CA ARG A 118 -5.35 10.76 -13.16
C ARG A 118 -6.40 11.77 -12.69
N MET A 119 -6.18 12.36 -11.51
CA MET A 119 -7.16 13.24 -10.88
C MET A 119 -6.99 14.71 -11.27
N GLY A 120 -5.97 15.05 -12.06
CA GLY A 120 -5.64 16.44 -12.40
C GLY A 120 -5.12 17.24 -11.20
N ILE A 121 -4.52 16.57 -10.22
CA ILE A 121 -3.94 17.20 -9.02
C ILE A 121 -2.56 17.74 -9.37
N THR A 122 -2.37 19.05 -9.25
CA THR A 122 -1.09 19.72 -9.52
C THR A 122 -0.16 19.72 -8.30
N ASN A 123 -0.72 19.71 -7.09
CA ASN A 123 0.03 19.65 -5.84
C ASN A 123 0.11 18.21 -5.34
N GLN A 124 1.26 17.56 -5.53
CA GLN A 124 1.47 16.16 -5.17
C GLN A 124 1.24 15.85 -3.67
N ASN A 125 1.34 16.85 -2.79
CA ASN A 125 1.05 16.65 -1.37
C ASN A 125 -0.42 16.31 -1.12
N GLU A 126 -1.35 16.78 -1.95
CA GLU A 126 -2.77 16.45 -1.82
C GLU A 126 -3.03 14.95 -2.02
N VAL A 127 -2.19 14.26 -2.81
CA VAL A 127 -2.28 12.80 -2.98
C VAL A 127 -1.87 12.07 -1.70
N ARG A 128 -0.94 12.63 -0.91
CA ARG A 128 -0.52 12.01 0.35
C ARG A 128 -1.67 11.91 1.34
N ASP A 129 -2.62 12.84 1.30
CA ASP A 129 -3.78 12.87 2.20
C ASP A 129 -4.92 11.93 1.76
N VAL A 130 -4.86 11.39 0.54
CA VAL A 130 -5.88 10.49 0.02
C VAL A 130 -5.76 9.11 0.66
N ALA A 131 -6.87 8.54 1.11
CA ALA A 131 -6.90 7.16 1.59
C ALA A 131 -6.37 6.19 0.52
N TRP A 132 -5.39 5.36 0.86
CA TRP A 132 -4.71 4.50 -0.12
C TRP A 132 -5.69 3.55 -0.82
N VAL A 133 -6.75 3.12 -0.12
CA VAL A 133 -7.78 2.22 -0.69
C VAL A 133 -8.48 2.85 -1.89
N ARG A 134 -8.63 4.18 -1.92
CA ARG A 134 -9.18 4.91 -3.08
C ARG A 134 -8.23 4.85 -4.26
N ILE A 135 -6.94 5.07 -4.02
CA ILE A 135 -5.89 4.97 -5.04
C ILE A 135 -5.88 3.56 -5.64
N TYR A 136 -5.86 2.54 -4.77
CA TYR A 136 -5.94 1.14 -5.18
C TYR A 136 -7.17 0.84 -6.04
N ASN A 137 -8.37 1.27 -5.62
CA ASN A 137 -9.59 1.02 -6.37
C ASN A 137 -9.58 1.71 -7.75
N CYS A 138 -9.03 2.92 -7.83
CA CYS A 138 -8.82 3.59 -9.12
C CYS A 138 -7.87 2.77 -10.02
N MET A 139 -6.75 2.27 -9.48
CA MET A 139 -5.80 1.44 -10.25
C MET A 139 -6.45 0.14 -10.73
N LYS A 140 -7.26 -0.48 -9.88
CA LYS A 140 -8.01 -1.68 -10.19
C LYS A 140 -8.98 -1.44 -11.35
N ASN A 141 -9.78 -0.38 -11.28
CA ASN A 141 -10.74 -0.03 -12.33
C ASN A 141 -10.04 0.19 -13.68
N ASP A 142 -8.94 0.94 -13.70
CA ASP A 142 -8.19 1.18 -14.94
C ASP A 142 -7.56 -0.10 -15.49
N THR A 143 -7.04 -0.95 -14.60
CA THR A 143 -6.46 -2.24 -15.00
C THR A 143 -7.54 -3.14 -15.62
N GLU A 144 -8.71 -3.22 -15.01
CA GLU A 144 -9.84 -4.00 -15.52
C GLU A 144 -10.36 -3.47 -16.86
N GLN A 145 -10.50 -2.14 -16.97
CA GLN A 145 -10.92 -1.48 -18.20
C GLN A 145 -9.90 -1.67 -19.34
N ASN A 146 -8.62 -1.42 -19.09
CA ASN A 146 -7.55 -1.62 -20.07
C ASN A 146 -7.51 -3.09 -20.55
N ASN A 147 -7.67 -4.03 -19.63
CA ASN A 147 -7.73 -5.45 -19.97
C ASN A 147 -8.95 -5.79 -20.83
N TYR A 148 -10.12 -5.21 -20.55
CA TYR A 148 -11.32 -5.36 -21.36
C TYR A 148 -11.12 -4.80 -22.78
N GLU A 149 -10.63 -3.57 -22.90
CA GLU A 149 -10.39 -2.89 -24.19
C GLU A 149 -9.42 -3.68 -25.06
N ARG A 150 -8.34 -4.22 -24.47
CA ARG A 150 -7.41 -5.12 -25.16
C ARG A 150 -8.08 -6.37 -25.70
N ARG A 151 -8.94 -7.01 -24.90
CA ARG A 151 -9.70 -8.19 -25.36
C ARG A 151 -10.65 -7.82 -26.49
N LEU A 152 -11.34 -6.69 -26.38
CA LEU A 152 -12.26 -6.20 -27.40
C LEU A 152 -11.53 -5.89 -28.72
N HIS A 153 -10.40 -5.19 -28.66
CA HIS A 153 -9.59 -4.88 -29.83
C HIS A 153 -9.11 -6.15 -30.56
N LYS A 154 -8.69 -7.18 -29.82
CA LYS A 154 -8.34 -8.50 -30.39
C LYS A 154 -9.52 -9.13 -31.12
N GLN A 155 -10.76 -9.02 -30.61
CA GLN A 155 -11.94 -9.53 -31.30
C GLN A 155 -12.18 -8.81 -32.63
N TYR A 156 -12.06 -7.48 -32.66
CA TYR A 156 -12.22 -6.70 -33.89
C TYR A 156 -11.16 -7.04 -34.95
N MET A 157 -9.89 -7.16 -34.56
CA MET A 157 -8.81 -7.57 -35.47
C MET A 157 -9.04 -8.97 -36.05
N ASN A 158 -9.53 -9.92 -35.22
CA ASN A 158 -9.82 -11.27 -35.69
C ASN A 158 -11.03 -11.33 -36.64
N GLN A 159 -12.04 -10.49 -36.41
CA GLN A 159 -13.17 -10.37 -37.35
C GLN A 159 -12.74 -9.77 -38.68
N ALA A 160 -11.89 -8.75 -38.66
CA ALA A 160 -11.35 -8.13 -39.88
C ALA A 160 -10.52 -9.12 -40.72
N LYS A 161 -9.75 -10.00 -40.09
CA LYS A 161 -8.97 -11.06 -40.78
C LYS A 161 -9.81 -12.19 -41.38
N ARG A 162 -11.06 -12.35 -40.92
CA ARG A 162 -11.99 -13.38 -41.41
C ARG A 162 -12.85 -12.90 -42.59
N ARG A 163 -12.82 -11.61 -42.88
CA ARG A 163 -13.43 -11.00 -44.07
C ARG A 163 -12.39 -10.90 -45.17
#